data_AF-A0A4R5UTN3-F1
#
_entry.id   AF-A0A4R5UTN3-F1
#
_cell.length_a   1.000
_cell.length_b   1.000
_cell.length_c   1.000
_cell.angle_alpha   90.00
_cell.angle_beta   90.00
_cell.angle_gamma   90.00
#
_symmetry.space_group_name_H-M   'P 1'
#
loop_
_entity.id
_entity.type
_entity.pdbx_description
1 polymer ?
#
loop_
_entity_poly.entity_id
_entity_poly.type
_entity_poly.pdbx_seq_one_letter_code
_entity_poly.pdbx_strand_id
1 'polypeptide(L)'
;MKKIILFLSIGLFYSTTLFAQSVDDEITLIQAEFGMEKKQLVEAVMDLPESVAPLFWTVYQQYEAERQLLSRERLLIINNYLENYDSITDELANTLANGILKNDAALAKLHSRYFKRFKKATSARDAAKFLQLDDYIHNTIRNSIQQELPFIDEY
;
A
#
# COMPACT_ATOMS: atom_id res chain seq x y z
N MET A 1 47.15 -24.73 -43.56
CA MET A 1 48.17 -24.63 -42.49
C MET A 1 47.96 -23.33 -41.73
N LYS A 2 47.81 -23.40 -40.39
CA LYS A 2 47.98 -22.34 -39.37
C LYS A 2 47.01 -21.14 -39.43
N LYS A 3 46.52 -20.52 -38.35
CA LYS A 3 46.14 -20.82 -36.94
C LYS A 3 45.62 -19.46 -36.39
N ILE A 4 44.42 -19.40 -35.78
CA ILE A 4 44.00 -18.59 -34.59
C ILE A 4 44.05 -17.03 -34.75
N ILE A 5 43.04 -16.20 -34.48
CA ILE A 5 42.52 -15.67 -33.17
C ILE A 5 41.25 -14.84 -33.49
N LEU A 6 40.02 -15.26 -33.16
CA LEU A 6 39.20 -14.91 -31.99
C LEU A 6 39.30 -13.46 -31.46
N PHE A 7 38.34 -12.59 -31.81
CA PHE A 7 37.87 -11.54 -30.89
C PHE A 7 36.35 -11.45 -30.95
N LEU A 8 35.74 -12.07 -29.94
CA LEU A 8 34.35 -11.91 -29.53
C LEU A 8 34.28 -10.59 -28.77
N SER A 9 33.68 -9.56 -29.34
CA SER A 9 33.22 -8.39 -28.58
C SER A 9 31.71 -8.49 -28.43
N ILE A 10 31.29 -9.33 -27.49
CA ILE A 10 29.96 -9.28 -26.89
C ILE A 10 29.90 -7.97 -26.13
N GLY A 11 29.28 -6.96 -26.75
CA GLY A 11 28.80 -5.79 -26.02
C GLY A 11 27.64 -6.23 -25.14
N LEU A 12 27.95 -6.64 -23.91
CA LEU A 12 26.99 -6.70 -22.81
C LEU A 12 26.51 -5.28 -22.55
N PHE A 13 25.45 -4.86 -23.23
CA PHE A 13 24.54 -3.87 -22.67
C PHE A 13 23.89 -4.53 -21.46
N TYR A 14 24.53 -4.39 -20.29
CA TYR A 14 23.81 -4.48 -19.03
C TYR A 14 22.85 -3.30 -19.01
N SER A 15 21.65 -3.53 -19.53
CA SER A 15 20.48 -2.76 -19.13
C SER A 15 20.33 -2.92 -17.63
N THR A 16 20.85 -1.97 -16.86
CA THR A 16 20.44 -1.77 -15.47
C THR A 16 19.01 -1.25 -15.50
N THR A 17 18.06 -2.14 -15.76
CA THR A 17 16.69 -1.96 -15.31
C THR A 17 16.67 -2.37 -13.85
N LEU A 18 17.17 -1.49 -12.99
CA LEU A 18 17.09 -1.68 -11.55
C LEU A 18 16.32 -0.48 -10.98
N PHE A 19 15.10 -0.78 -10.53
CA PHE A 19 14.24 0.02 -9.66
C PHE A 19 13.42 1.18 -10.22
N ALA A 20 13.00 1.15 -11.49
CA ALA A 20 11.95 2.08 -11.97
C ALA A 20 10.51 1.61 -11.68
N GLN A 21 10.32 0.50 -10.95
CA GLN A 21 9.00 -0.02 -10.59
C GLN A 21 8.71 0.36 -9.14
N SER A 22 8.52 1.65 -8.87
CA SER A 22 8.09 2.10 -7.56
C SER A 22 6.76 2.87 -7.69
N VAL A 23 5.74 2.27 -7.05
CA VAL A 23 4.39 2.79 -6.77
C VAL A 23 3.32 2.59 -7.85
N ASP A 24 2.86 1.34 -7.97
CA ASP A 24 1.42 1.04 -8.13
C ASP A 24 1.04 -0.35 -7.53
N ASP A 25 1.60 -0.69 -6.36
CA ASP A 25 1.60 -2.07 -5.85
C ASP A 25 0.69 -2.36 -4.66
N GLU A 26 -0.18 -1.45 -4.20
CA GLU A 26 -1.12 -1.83 -3.13
C GLU A 26 -2.01 -3.01 -3.56
N ILE A 27 -2.47 -3.02 -4.81
CA ILE A 27 -3.25 -4.14 -5.37
C ILE A 27 -2.39 -5.41 -5.42
N THR A 28 -1.14 -5.29 -5.84
CA THR A 28 -0.18 -6.42 -5.88
C THR A 28 0.05 -6.99 -4.47
N LEU A 29 0.25 -6.12 -3.47
CA LEU A 29 0.46 -6.51 -2.08
C LEU A 29 -0.79 -7.19 -1.51
N ILE A 30 -1.99 -6.65 -1.76
CA ILE A 30 -3.25 -7.29 -1.36
C ILE A 30 -3.36 -8.68 -1.98
N GLN A 31 -3.08 -8.79 -3.28
CA GLN A 31 -3.15 -10.07 -3.98
C GLN A 31 -2.11 -11.07 -3.46
N ALA A 32 -0.93 -10.61 -3.08
CA ALA A 32 0.12 -11.44 -2.49
C ALA A 32 -0.27 -11.96 -1.09
N GLU A 33 -0.85 -11.10 -0.24
CA GLU A 33 -1.21 -11.45 1.14
C GLU A 33 -2.49 -12.30 1.23
N PHE A 34 -3.49 -12.02 0.38
CA PHE A 34 -4.82 -12.61 0.49
C PHE A 34 -5.20 -13.57 -0.64
N GLY A 35 -4.46 -13.59 -1.75
CA GLY A 35 -4.76 -14.43 -2.90
C GLY A 35 -6.03 -14.02 -3.67
N MET A 36 -6.65 -12.89 -3.33
CA MET A 36 -7.87 -12.38 -3.96
C MET A 36 -7.91 -10.85 -3.96
N GLU A 37 -8.76 -10.28 -4.80
CA GLU A 37 -8.95 -8.84 -4.85
C GLU A 37 -9.61 -8.33 -3.56
N LYS A 38 -9.21 -7.14 -3.09
CA LYS A 38 -9.81 -6.49 -1.90
C LYS A 38 -11.33 -6.47 -1.95
N LYS A 39 -11.90 -6.13 -3.11
CA LYS A 39 -13.34 -6.03 -3.30
C LYS A 39 -14.03 -7.38 -3.05
N GLN A 40 -13.45 -8.47 -3.54
CA GLN A 40 -13.99 -9.82 -3.34
C GLN A 40 -13.95 -10.21 -1.86
N LEU A 41 -12.87 -9.86 -1.16
CA LEU A 41 -12.76 -10.10 0.29
C LEU A 41 -13.81 -9.30 1.07
N VAL A 42 -14.00 -8.03 0.71
CA VAL A 42 -15.05 -7.17 1.30
C VAL A 42 -16.43 -7.74 1.05
N GLU A 43 -16.72 -8.17 -0.17
CA GLU A 43 -18.00 -8.79 -0.54
C GLU A 43 -18.28 -10.05 0.28
N ALA A 44 -17.32 -10.97 0.34
CA ALA A 44 -17.45 -12.24 1.06
C ALA A 44 -17.62 -12.06 2.57
N VAL A 45 -16.89 -11.13 3.17
CA VAL A 45 -16.99 -10.88 4.62
C VAL A 45 -18.26 -10.10 4.93
N MET A 46 -18.58 -9.06 4.17
CA MET A 46 -19.69 -8.17 4.48
C MET A 46 -21.03 -8.86 4.31
N ASP A 47 -21.20 -9.69 3.26
CA ASP A 47 -22.40 -10.50 3.01
C ASP A 47 -23.70 -9.72 3.28
N LEU A 48 -23.82 -8.57 2.62
CA LEU A 48 -24.92 -7.64 2.87
C LEU A 48 -26.17 -8.04 2.07
N PRO A 49 -27.38 -7.86 2.63
CA PRO A 49 -28.62 -8.06 1.89
C PRO A 49 -28.67 -7.20 0.63
N GLU A 50 -29.31 -7.69 -0.42
CA GLU A 50 -29.49 -6.96 -1.70
C GLU A 50 -30.14 -5.58 -1.52
N SER A 51 -30.99 -5.41 -0.51
CA SER A 51 -31.62 -4.13 -0.18
C SER A 51 -30.66 -3.08 0.39
N VAL A 52 -29.48 -3.49 0.90
CA VAL A 52 -28.50 -2.63 1.57
C VAL A 52 -27.20 -2.50 0.76
N ALA A 53 -26.79 -3.57 0.07
CA ALA A 53 -25.52 -3.63 -0.65
C ALA A 53 -25.27 -2.46 -1.62
N PRO A 54 -26.25 -1.98 -2.43
CA PRO A 54 -26.01 -0.86 -3.35
C PRO A 54 -25.60 0.44 -2.64
N LEU A 55 -26.21 0.72 -1.48
CA LEU A 55 -25.89 1.90 -0.67
C LEU A 55 -24.49 1.78 -0.05
N PHE A 56 -24.13 0.59 0.46
CA PHE A 56 -22.80 0.31 0.96
C PHE A 56 -21.74 0.51 -0.12
N TRP A 57 -21.90 -0.11 -1.29
CA TRP A 57 -20.91 -0.06 -2.37
C TRP A 57 -20.70 1.34 -2.93
N THR A 58 -21.72 2.18 -2.90
CA THR A 58 -21.60 3.60 -3.27
C THR A 58 -20.65 4.34 -2.32
N VAL A 59 -20.80 4.12 -1.00
CA VAL A 59 -19.91 4.72 0.00
C VAL A 59 -18.51 4.11 -0.08
N TYR A 60 -18.42 2.79 -0.31
CA TYR A 60 -17.16 2.06 -0.45
C TYR A 60 -16.29 2.59 -1.60
N GLN A 61 -16.87 2.81 -2.78
CA GLN A 61 -16.09 3.33 -3.91
C GLN A 61 -15.46 4.70 -3.61
N GLN A 62 -16.18 5.56 -2.91
CA GLN A 62 -15.67 6.88 -2.51
C GLN A 62 -14.60 6.76 -1.41
N TYR A 63 -14.81 5.85 -0.47
CA TYR A 63 -13.84 5.52 0.56
C TYR A 63 -12.52 5.05 -0.07
N GLU A 64 -12.59 4.04 -0.94
CA GLU A 64 -11.42 3.47 -1.59
C GLU A 64 -10.65 4.50 -2.41
N ALA A 65 -11.34 5.36 -3.16
CA ALA A 65 -10.69 6.42 -3.93
C ALA A 65 -9.86 7.35 -3.04
N GLU A 66 -10.37 7.77 -1.86
CA GLU A 66 -9.61 8.59 -0.92
C GLU A 66 -8.51 7.80 -0.21
N ARG A 67 -8.77 6.55 0.19
CA ARG A 67 -7.82 5.68 0.88
C ARG A 67 -6.62 5.33 0.00
N GLN A 68 -6.83 5.10 -1.30
CA GLN A 68 -5.75 4.81 -2.25
C GLN A 68 -4.74 5.96 -2.35
N LEU A 69 -5.21 7.20 -2.23
CA LEU A 69 -4.31 8.36 -2.20
C LEU A 69 -3.41 8.32 -0.96
N LEU A 70 -3.96 8.01 0.20
CA LEU A 70 -3.17 7.87 1.44
C LEU A 70 -2.18 6.70 1.37
N SER A 71 -2.58 5.59 0.77
CA SER A 71 -1.69 4.43 0.54
C SER A 71 -0.53 4.81 -0.37
N ARG A 72 -0.80 5.50 -1.48
CA ARG A 72 0.22 6.02 -2.40
C ARG A 72 1.19 6.96 -1.71
N GLU A 73 0.70 7.92 -0.94
CA GLU A 73 1.53 8.85 -0.16
C GLU A 73 2.46 8.09 0.79
N ARG A 74 1.96 7.06 1.47
CA ARG A 74 2.76 6.25 2.38
C ARG A 74 3.87 5.48 1.66
N LEU A 75 3.56 4.86 0.52
CA LEU A 75 4.54 4.15 -0.29
C LEU A 75 5.64 5.11 -0.79
N LEU A 76 5.30 6.34 -1.17
CA LEU A 76 6.29 7.35 -1.54
C LEU A 76 7.23 7.71 -0.38
N ILE A 77 6.71 7.82 0.85
CA ILE A 77 7.54 8.08 2.03
C ILE A 77 8.50 6.90 2.28
N ILE A 78 8.01 5.66 2.16
CA ILE A 78 8.82 4.46 2.34
C ILE A 78 9.90 4.34 1.25
N ASN A 79 9.57 4.64 -0.01
CA ASN A 79 10.56 4.62 -1.08
C ASN A 79 11.64 5.68 -0.87
N ASN A 80 11.27 6.88 -0.43
CA ASN A 80 12.24 7.91 -0.10
C ASN A 80 13.18 7.47 1.05
N TYR A 81 12.66 6.74 2.03
CA TYR A 81 13.48 6.12 3.08
C TYR A 81 14.48 5.11 2.50
N LEU A 82 14.02 4.18 1.67
CA LEU A 82 14.85 3.14 1.07
C LEU A 82 15.92 3.71 0.12
N GLU A 83 15.54 4.67 -0.74
CA GLU A 83 16.45 5.29 -1.72
C GLU A 83 17.58 6.09 -1.06
N ASN A 84 17.38 6.58 0.17
CA ASN A 84 18.34 7.42 0.88
C ASN A 84 18.93 6.76 2.11
N TYR A 85 18.68 5.47 2.33
CA TYR A 85 18.98 4.75 3.58
C TYR A 85 20.41 4.96 4.08
N ASP A 86 21.41 4.82 3.20
CA ASP A 86 22.84 4.98 3.55
C ASP A 86 23.27 6.44 3.87
N SER A 87 22.36 7.40 3.71
CA SER A 87 22.65 8.83 3.80
C SER A 87 21.55 9.63 4.53
N ILE A 88 20.81 8.97 5.42
CA ILE A 88 19.75 9.62 6.20
C ILE A 88 20.37 10.69 7.11
N THR A 89 20.08 11.95 6.81
CA THR A 89 20.41 13.09 7.67
C THR A 89 19.31 13.32 8.71
N ASP A 90 19.62 14.07 9.78
CA ASP A 90 18.60 14.49 10.77
C ASP A 90 17.39 15.19 10.14
N GLU A 91 17.63 16.02 9.11
CA GLU A 91 16.57 16.73 8.39
C GLU A 91 15.66 15.77 7.62
N LEU A 92 16.27 14.78 6.92
CA LEU A 92 15.51 13.77 6.19
C LEU A 92 14.75 12.86 7.16
N ALA A 93 15.39 12.40 8.23
CA ALA A 93 14.75 11.58 9.27
C ALA A 93 13.51 12.31 9.85
N ASN A 94 13.64 13.59 10.21
CA ASN A 94 12.53 14.40 10.68
C ASN A 94 11.42 14.54 9.63
N THR A 95 11.78 14.72 8.36
CA THR A 95 10.80 14.83 7.26
C THR A 95 10.02 13.52 7.07
N LEU A 96 10.70 12.38 7.03
CA LEU A 96 10.10 11.05 6.88
C LEU A 96 9.18 10.73 8.06
N ALA A 97 9.65 10.96 9.29
CA ALA A 97 8.87 10.73 10.50
C ALA A 97 7.58 11.57 10.52
N ASN A 98 7.68 12.88 10.25
CA ASN A 98 6.51 13.74 10.16
C ASN A 98 5.56 13.35 9.02
N GLY A 99 6.09 12.88 7.89
CA GLY A 99 5.32 12.33 6.78
C GLY A 99 4.45 11.15 7.21
N ILE A 100 5.05 10.15 7.87
CA ILE A 100 4.33 8.97 8.38
C ILE A 100 3.28 9.37 9.41
N LEU A 101 3.63 10.23 10.38
CA LEU A 101 2.69 10.69 11.41
C LEU A 101 1.48 11.42 10.80
N LYS A 102 1.72 12.27 9.80
CA LYS A 102 0.65 12.99 9.08
C LYS A 102 -0.24 12.03 8.30
N ASN A 103 0.34 11.02 7.64
CA ASN A 103 -0.40 10.02 6.90
C ASN A 103 -1.28 9.15 7.83
N ASP A 104 -0.72 8.70 8.97
CA ASP A 104 -1.46 7.95 10.00
C ASP A 104 -2.65 8.78 10.54
N ALA A 105 -2.44 10.06 10.82
CA ALA A 105 -3.51 10.96 11.26
C ALA A 105 -4.60 11.17 10.18
N ALA A 106 -4.20 11.26 8.91
CA ALA A 106 -5.12 11.39 7.79
C ALA A 106 -5.99 10.12 7.62
N LEU A 107 -5.41 8.94 7.78
CA LEU A 107 -6.13 7.66 7.73
C LEU A 107 -7.14 7.55 8.87
N ALA A 108 -6.75 7.87 10.11
CA ALA A 108 -7.68 7.86 11.24
C ALA A 108 -8.87 8.81 11.02
N LYS A 109 -8.62 10.00 10.45
CA LYS A 109 -9.66 10.95 10.09
C LYS A 109 -10.57 10.42 8.97
N LEU A 110 -10.00 9.73 7.98
CA LEU A 110 -10.74 9.05 6.92
C LEU A 110 -11.68 7.99 7.50
N HIS A 111 -11.17 7.10 8.36
CA HIS A 111 -11.96 6.05 9.02
C HIS A 111 -13.10 6.64 9.83
N SER A 112 -12.84 7.67 10.64
CA SER A 112 -13.88 8.35 11.44
C SER A 112 -14.99 8.96 10.59
N ARG A 113 -14.64 9.60 9.46
CA ARG A 113 -15.62 10.15 8.51
C ARG A 113 -16.43 9.05 7.86
N TYR A 114 -15.77 8.03 7.33
CA TYR A 114 -16.44 6.99 6.56
C TYR A 114 -17.24 6.03 7.42
N PHE A 115 -16.85 5.77 8.67
CA PHE A 115 -17.68 5.08 9.64
C PHE A 115 -19.08 5.71 9.76
N LYS A 116 -19.15 7.05 9.88
CA LYS A 116 -20.44 7.77 9.94
C LYS A 116 -21.25 7.60 8.66
N ARG A 117 -20.59 7.57 7.50
CA ARG A 117 -21.23 7.42 6.18
C ARG A 117 -21.74 6.01 5.95
N PHE A 118 -20.92 5.00 6.22
CA PHE A 118 -21.34 3.60 6.17
C PHE A 118 -22.48 3.33 7.14
N LYS A 119 -22.41 3.86 8.36
CA LYS A 119 -23.51 3.72 9.34
C LYS A 119 -24.83 4.29 8.81
N LYS A 120 -24.79 5.41 8.08
CA LYS A 120 -25.97 6.02 7.46
C LYS A 120 -26.49 5.20 6.27
N ALA A 121 -25.59 4.61 5.49
CA ALA A 121 -25.94 3.80 4.32
C ALA A 121 -26.40 2.38 4.66
N THR A 122 -26.02 1.88 5.84
CA THR A 122 -26.24 0.50 6.28
C THR A 122 -26.79 0.48 7.71
N SER A 123 -26.03 -0.05 8.67
CA SER A 123 -26.30 -0.02 10.10
C SER A 123 -25.01 0.28 10.87
N ALA A 124 -25.12 0.56 12.18
CA ALA A 124 -23.93 0.71 13.02
C ALA A 124 -23.10 -0.59 13.09
N ARG A 125 -23.78 -1.74 13.04
CA ARG A 125 -23.13 -3.06 13.05
C ARG A 125 -22.34 -3.30 11.77
N ASP A 126 -22.95 -3.03 10.62
CA ASP A 126 -22.29 -3.24 9.32
C ASP A 126 -21.13 -2.27 9.13
N ALA A 127 -21.29 -1.01 9.54
CA ALA A 127 -20.19 -0.04 9.50
C ALA A 127 -19.00 -0.46 10.38
N ALA A 128 -19.25 -1.01 11.58
CA ALA A 128 -18.20 -1.52 12.44
C ALA A 128 -17.55 -2.80 11.87
N LYS A 129 -18.36 -3.70 11.29
CA LYS A 129 -17.89 -4.92 10.61
C LYS A 129 -16.96 -4.58 9.44
N PHE A 130 -17.32 -3.60 8.62
CA PHE A 130 -16.47 -3.13 7.54
C PHE A 130 -15.17 -2.52 8.06
N LEU A 131 -15.23 -1.65 9.08
CA LEU A 131 -14.04 -1.02 9.64
C LEU A 131 -13.07 -2.06 10.21
N GLN A 132 -13.58 -3.08 10.91
CA GLN A 132 -12.76 -4.19 11.40
C GLN A 132 -12.03 -4.93 10.27
N LEU A 133 -12.74 -5.22 9.18
CA LEU A 133 -12.14 -5.88 8.02
C LEU A 133 -11.09 -4.99 7.34
N ASP A 134 -11.40 -3.71 7.15
CA ASP A 134 -10.50 -2.78 6.47
C ASP A 134 -9.22 -2.54 7.29
N ASP A 135 -9.35 -2.38 8.61
CA ASP A 135 -8.22 -2.31 9.53
C ASP A 135 -7.36 -3.59 9.47
N TYR A 136 -7.99 -4.77 9.40
CA TYR A 136 -7.28 -6.05 9.26
C TYR A 136 -6.47 -6.11 7.95
N ILE A 137 -7.08 -5.76 6.83
CA ILE A 137 -6.42 -5.74 5.52
C ILE A 137 -5.24 -4.74 5.55
N HIS A 138 -5.50 -3.51 6.01
CA HIS A 138 -4.50 -2.46 6.06
C HIS A 138 -3.30 -2.83 6.95
N ASN A 139 -3.56 -3.35 8.15
CA ASN A 139 -2.49 -3.74 9.08
C ASN A 139 -1.67 -4.92 8.56
N THR A 140 -2.30 -5.87 7.86
CA THR A 140 -1.59 -7.00 7.25
C THR A 140 -0.60 -6.51 6.20
N ILE A 141 -1.04 -5.66 5.27
CA ILE A 141 -0.18 -5.08 4.23
C ILE A 141 0.93 -4.22 4.87
N ARG A 142 0.56 -3.37 5.84
CA ARG A 142 1.53 -2.52 6.55
C ARG A 142 2.62 -3.35 7.22
N ASN A 143 2.25 -4.43 7.90
CA ASN A 143 3.21 -5.32 8.55
C ASN A 143 4.11 -6.01 7.53
N SER A 144 3.54 -6.52 6.42
CA SER A 144 4.31 -7.15 5.33
C SER A 144 5.37 -6.20 4.78
N ILE A 145 5.00 -4.93 4.51
CA ILE A 145 5.98 -3.91 4.11
C ILE A 145 7.04 -3.68 5.21
N GLN A 146 6.61 -3.49 6.46
CA GLN A 146 7.53 -3.17 7.57
C GLN A 146 8.55 -4.27 7.84
N GLN A 147 8.23 -5.53 7.56
CA GLN A 147 9.15 -6.66 7.72
C GLN A 147 10.32 -6.62 6.72
N GLU A 148 10.16 -5.91 5.60
CA GLU A 148 11.18 -5.76 4.55
C GLU A 148 12.03 -4.49 4.72
N LEU A 149 11.69 -3.61 5.68
CA LEU A 149 12.39 -2.35 5.89
C LEU A 149 13.49 -2.52 6.95
N PRO A 150 14.73 -2.09 6.65
CA PRO A 150 15.76 -2.03 7.68
C PRO A 150 15.46 -0.92 8.68
N PHE A 151 16.00 -1.03 9.90
CA PHE A 151 16.01 0.06 10.87
C PHE A 151 17.12 1.06 10.56
N ILE A 152 16.94 2.32 10.95
CA ILE A 152 18.02 3.31 10.86
C ILE A 152 19.23 2.80 11.65
N ASP A 153 20.41 2.88 11.03
CA ASP A 153 21.69 2.38 11.57
C ASP A 153 21.76 0.85 11.77
N GLU A 154 20.91 0.06 11.10
CA GLU A 154 20.98 -1.41 11.18
C GLU A 154 22.19 -2.00 10.44
N TYR A 155 22.69 -1.31 9.42
CA TYR A 155 23.78 -1.77 8.55
C TYR A 155 25.02 -0.87 8.63
#